data_AF-A0A1V5CBY2-F1
#
_entry.id   AF-A0A1V5CBY2-F1
#
_cell.length_a   1.000
_cell.length_b   1.000
_cell.length_c   1.000
_cell.angle_alpha   90.00
_cell.angle_beta   90.00
_cell.angle_gamma   90.00
#
_symmetry.space_group_name_H-M   'P 1'
#
loop_
_entity.id
_entity.type
_entity.pdbx_description
1 polymer ?
#
loop_
_entity_poly.entity_id
_entity_poly.type
_entity_poly.pdbx_seq_one_letter_code
_entity_poly.pdbx_strand_id
1 'polypeptide(L)'
;MTAIEVYGNVQGLNHLIKRRLENLYKKKVEATSIIPFDTARNILQISKEISRQVGLLINRRGVVEYVIVGDRMGIRIPVLSTERVGRARFRGIRFIHTHLGGELLSKEDLTDLALLQLDLVACITERRDEGMMVHVGHLIPENKKNKAWDFVGPVAIQDLDIDFIEFITELENEFVKERGRYYVLDNNSERCVLVSVASPKGQKDMDEHIAELKDLCYSAGIAVLDTIVQRPRELHPKHLIGKGKMEEIVIRCQQLGVDLLVFDSELSPGQIKNISSITELRVIDRNQLILDIFASRANTNEAKIQVELAQLRYILPRLAETDIAFSRLTGGIGARGPGETKLEVDKRRIRDRIALLEKKLREVRKIREKKREKRRLSGIPIVSIIGYTNSGKSTLLNLLTKSRVEVEDKPFSTLNPTTRLIKYPERKNIIVTDTVGFIKDLPQVLLRAFIATLEELDDAHLLLHLVDISSPDFEERIHAVEDILATLNLGQKERLIVFNKIDKIEGSFLKHIEDRYKAVSISSLKKTGIDRLIGAIEIKLAHDET
;
A
#
# COMPACT_ATOMS: atom_id res chain seq x y z
N MET A 1 -14.72 34.37 8.91
CA MET A 1 -16.05 34.17 8.28
C MET A 1 -15.79 33.75 6.85
N THR A 2 -15.92 32.46 6.55
CA THR A 2 -15.86 31.93 5.18
C THR A 2 -16.98 32.58 4.36
N ALA A 3 -16.69 33.03 3.14
CA ALA A 3 -17.69 33.57 2.24
C ALA A 3 -18.79 32.52 2.02
N ILE A 4 -20.05 32.90 2.21
CA ILE A 4 -21.21 32.03 1.93
C ILE A 4 -21.34 31.99 0.41
N GLU A 5 -20.76 30.98 -0.23
CA GLU A 5 -20.80 30.78 -1.67
C GLU A 5 -21.57 29.50 -1.99
N VAL A 6 -22.57 29.60 -2.88
CA VAL A 6 -23.33 28.43 -3.36
C VAL A 6 -22.51 27.71 -4.43
N TYR A 7 -22.36 26.40 -4.29
CA TYR A 7 -21.52 25.59 -5.17
C TYR A 7 -22.29 25.03 -6.38
N GLY A 8 -21.57 24.74 -7.46
CA GLY A 8 -22.11 24.06 -8.64
C GLY A 8 -22.68 25.00 -9.71
N ASN A 9 -23.73 24.57 -10.41
CA ASN A 9 -24.29 25.26 -11.56
C ASN A 9 -25.19 26.44 -11.13
N VAL A 10 -24.56 27.56 -10.76
CA VAL A 10 -25.24 28.80 -10.33
C VAL A 10 -25.42 29.82 -11.46
N GLN A 11 -24.99 29.49 -12.68
CA GLN A 11 -25.11 30.38 -13.83
C GLN A 11 -26.57 30.53 -14.27
N GLY A 12 -26.97 31.78 -14.55
CA GLY A 12 -28.33 32.11 -14.97
C GLY A 12 -29.37 32.21 -13.85
N LEU A 13 -29.00 32.02 -12.58
CA LEU A 13 -29.92 32.18 -11.46
C LEU A 13 -30.17 33.66 -11.14
N ASN A 14 -31.43 34.03 -10.96
CA ASN A 14 -31.81 35.38 -10.55
C ASN A 14 -31.36 35.69 -9.11
N HIS A 15 -31.31 36.97 -8.74
CA HIS A 15 -30.83 37.42 -7.43
C HIS A 15 -31.71 36.90 -6.26
N LEU A 16 -33.01 36.74 -6.48
CA LEU A 16 -33.95 36.25 -5.46
C LEU A 16 -33.66 34.79 -5.09
N ILE A 17 -33.44 33.93 -6.09
CA ILE A 17 -33.13 32.51 -5.94
C ILE A 17 -31.77 32.32 -5.29
N LYS A 18 -30.76 33.09 -5.69
CA LYS A 18 -29.43 33.07 -5.04
C LYS A 18 -29.54 33.36 -3.55
N ARG A 19 -30.28 34.42 -3.17
CA ARG A 19 -30.51 34.75 -1.77
C ARG A 19 -31.26 33.65 -1.01
N ARG A 20 -32.22 32.96 -1.65
CA ARG A 20 -32.92 31.81 -1.06
C ARG A 20 -31.98 30.63 -0.83
N LEU A 21 -31.08 30.33 -1.76
CA LEU A 21 -30.05 29.29 -1.63
C LEU A 21 -29.04 29.65 -0.53
N GLU A 22 -28.56 30.89 -0.47
CA GLU A 22 -27.66 31.36 0.60
C GLU A 22 -28.31 31.29 1.98
N ASN A 23 -29.62 31.54 2.07
CA ASN A 23 -30.36 31.41 3.33
C ASN A 23 -30.45 29.95 3.82
N LEU A 24 -30.20 28.94 2.99
CA LEU A 24 -30.13 27.55 3.43
C LEU A 24 -28.94 27.31 4.37
N TYR A 25 -27.84 28.04 4.22
CA TYR A 25 -26.70 27.98 5.17
C TYR A 25 -27.07 28.42 6.60
N LYS A 26 -28.10 29.25 6.73
CA LYS A 26 -28.57 29.76 8.03
C LYS A 26 -29.58 28.82 8.69
N LYS A 27 -30.05 27.79 7.97
CA LYS A 27 -30.97 26.80 8.55
C LYS A 27 -30.18 25.93 9.52
N LYS A 28 -30.67 25.87 10.77
CA LYS A 28 -30.24 24.85 11.72
C LYS A 28 -31.13 23.65 11.54
N VAL A 29 -30.53 22.53 11.20
CA VAL A 29 -31.21 21.25 11.25
C VAL A 29 -30.99 20.66 12.64
N GLU A 30 -32.00 20.03 13.23
CA GLU A 30 -31.79 19.31 14.49
C GLU A 30 -30.79 18.18 14.27
N ALA A 31 -29.94 17.93 15.26
CA ALA A 31 -28.88 16.93 15.13
C ALA A 31 -29.46 15.51 14.96
N THR A 32 -30.56 15.21 15.66
CA THR A 32 -31.30 13.94 15.61
C THR A 32 -32.15 13.76 14.36
N SER A 33 -32.57 14.83 13.67
CA SER A 33 -33.34 14.71 12.43
C SER A 33 -32.42 14.54 11.22
N ILE A 34 -32.71 13.58 10.33
CA ILE A 34 -32.05 13.48 9.01
C ILE A 34 -32.26 14.77 8.20
N ILE A 35 -33.52 15.16 7.99
CA ILE A 35 -33.90 16.48 7.47
C ILE A 35 -35.31 16.87 7.94
N PRO A 36 -35.53 18.12 8.39
CA PRO A 36 -36.86 18.57 8.80
C PRO A 36 -37.74 18.81 7.59
N PHE A 37 -39.03 18.53 7.72
CA PHE A 37 -40.03 18.68 6.65
C PHE A 37 -39.95 20.04 5.93
N ASP A 38 -39.86 21.14 6.68
CA ASP A 38 -39.81 22.49 6.09
C ASP A 38 -38.55 22.73 5.25
N THR A 39 -37.41 22.18 5.68
CA THR A 39 -36.15 22.32 4.93
C THR A 39 -36.21 21.48 3.66
N ALA A 40 -36.70 20.24 3.78
CA ALA A 40 -36.89 19.33 2.64
C ALA A 40 -37.85 19.95 1.59
N ARG A 41 -38.97 20.52 2.04
CA ARG A 41 -39.96 21.18 1.17
C ARG A 41 -39.35 22.39 0.48
N ASN A 42 -38.60 23.22 1.22
CA ASN A 42 -37.97 24.42 0.68
C ASN A 42 -36.93 24.09 -0.41
N ILE A 43 -36.05 23.10 -0.19
CA ILE A 43 -35.07 22.71 -1.21
C ILE A 43 -35.74 22.11 -2.45
N LEU A 44 -36.79 21.30 -2.28
CA LEU A 44 -37.54 20.72 -3.40
C LEU A 44 -38.26 21.80 -4.22
N GLN A 45 -38.85 22.80 -3.56
CA GLN A 45 -39.48 23.92 -4.23
C GLN A 45 -38.48 24.75 -5.03
N ILE A 46 -37.32 25.07 -4.43
CA ILE A 46 -36.24 25.79 -5.14
C ILE A 46 -35.78 24.95 -6.34
N SER A 47 -35.55 23.65 -6.16
CA SER A 47 -35.09 22.73 -7.20
C SER A 47 -36.03 22.69 -8.41
N LYS A 48 -37.35 22.62 -8.18
CA LYS A 48 -38.37 22.66 -9.24
C LYS A 48 -38.38 24.00 -9.97
N GLU A 49 -38.30 25.11 -9.25
CA GLU A 49 -38.30 26.46 -9.82
C GLU A 49 -37.10 26.69 -10.74
N ILE A 50 -35.92 26.19 -10.37
CA ILE A 50 -34.71 26.32 -11.18
C ILE A 50 -34.52 25.18 -12.19
N SER A 51 -35.37 24.14 -12.15
CA SER A 51 -35.23 22.91 -12.94
C SER A 51 -33.84 22.27 -12.84
N ARG A 52 -33.24 22.31 -11.64
CA ARG A 52 -31.94 21.71 -11.31
C ARG A 52 -31.99 21.08 -9.93
N GLN A 53 -31.23 20.02 -9.69
CA GLN A 53 -31.09 19.41 -8.38
C GLN A 53 -30.46 20.41 -7.39
N VAL A 54 -30.92 20.38 -6.14
CA VAL A 54 -30.36 21.17 -5.03
C VAL A 54 -29.95 20.20 -3.94
N GLY A 55 -28.70 20.31 -3.50
CA GLY A 55 -28.10 19.46 -2.48
C GLY A 55 -27.61 20.26 -1.27
N LEU A 56 -27.65 19.62 -0.11
CA LEU A 56 -27.15 20.11 1.16
C LEU A 56 -26.16 19.09 1.73
N LEU A 57 -24.99 19.56 2.13
CA LEU A 57 -24.10 18.79 3.01
C LEU A 57 -24.24 19.33 4.41
N ILE A 58 -24.62 18.46 5.34
CA ILE A 58 -24.93 18.84 6.72
C ILE A 58 -24.05 17.99 7.63
N ASN A 59 -23.40 18.60 8.61
CA ASN A 59 -22.61 17.83 9.57
C ASN A 59 -23.46 17.25 10.70
N ARG A 60 -22.87 16.39 11.55
CA ARG A 60 -23.56 15.77 12.71
C ARG A 60 -24.13 16.78 13.73
N ARG A 61 -23.67 18.04 13.73
CA ARG A 61 -24.23 19.11 14.58
C ARG A 61 -25.45 19.78 13.95
N GLY A 62 -25.85 19.36 12.76
CA GLY A 62 -26.98 19.93 12.02
C GLY A 62 -26.67 21.26 11.32
N VAL A 63 -25.39 21.61 11.17
CA VAL A 63 -24.95 22.80 10.44
C VAL A 63 -24.79 22.46 8.96
N VAL A 64 -25.40 23.27 8.09
CA VAL A 64 -25.24 23.17 6.63
C VAL A 64 -23.86 23.73 6.25
N GLU A 65 -22.95 22.86 5.83
CA GLU A 65 -21.60 23.21 5.42
C GLU A 65 -21.49 23.59 3.96
N TYR A 66 -22.34 23.00 3.11
CA TYR A 66 -22.40 23.31 1.68
C TYR A 66 -23.83 23.28 1.17
N VAL A 67 -24.14 24.23 0.29
CA VAL A 67 -25.33 24.24 -0.57
C VAL A 67 -24.85 24.12 -2.00
N ILE A 68 -25.36 23.12 -2.72
CA ILE A 68 -24.88 22.72 -4.03
C ILE A 68 -26.05 22.76 -5.01
N VAL A 69 -25.83 23.30 -6.20
CA VAL A 69 -26.78 23.29 -7.32
C VAL A 69 -26.22 22.40 -8.41
N GLY A 70 -26.94 21.33 -8.74
CA GLY A 70 -26.60 20.41 -9.81
C GLY A 70 -27.13 20.85 -11.17
N ASP A 71 -27.26 19.87 -12.07
CA ASP A 71 -28.07 19.99 -13.27
C ASP A 71 -29.40 19.22 -13.09
N ARG A 72 -30.08 18.84 -14.17
CA ARG A 72 -31.34 18.11 -14.09
C ARG A 72 -31.15 16.62 -13.78
N MET A 73 -29.99 16.07 -14.12
CA MET A 73 -29.68 14.64 -14.09
C MET A 73 -28.81 14.24 -12.89
N GLY A 74 -28.05 15.17 -12.32
CA GLY A 74 -27.18 14.86 -11.20
C GLY A 74 -26.56 16.10 -10.55
N ILE A 75 -25.81 15.82 -9.49
CA ILE A 75 -25.19 16.84 -8.64
C ILE A 75 -23.74 16.44 -8.37
N ARG A 76 -22.83 17.41 -8.45
CA ARG A 76 -21.40 17.17 -8.18
C ARG A 76 -21.04 17.68 -6.81
N ILE A 77 -20.65 16.77 -5.93
CA ILE A 77 -20.22 17.08 -4.58
C ILE A 77 -18.83 17.76 -4.65
N PRO A 78 -18.63 18.92 -4.00
CA PRO A 78 -17.32 19.57 -3.95
C PRO A 78 -16.33 18.72 -3.15
N VAL A 79 -15.03 18.97 -3.35
CA VAL A 79 -13.99 18.34 -2.54
C VAL A 79 -14.15 18.81 -1.09
N LEU A 80 -14.34 17.87 -0.18
CA LEU A 80 -14.58 18.14 1.23
C LEU A 80 -13.24 18.34 1.93
N SER A 81 -13.06 19.51 2.55
CA SER A 81 -11.78 19.92 3.15
C SER A 81 -11.56 19.39 4.58
N THR A 82 -12.53 18.66 5.13
CA THR A 82 -12.39 18.09 6.48
C THR A 82 -11.34 17.00 6.45
N GLU A 83 -10.26 17.20 7.21
CA GLU A 83 -9.29 16.16 7.52
C GLU A 83 -10.05 14.94 8.05
N ARG A 84 -9.62 13.74 7.65
CA ARG A 84 -10.03 12.48 8.30
C ARG A 84 -9.91 12.68 9.80
N VAL A 85 -11.03 12.88 10.48
CA VAL A 85 -11.06 12.83 11.94
C VAL A 85 -10.86 11.36 12.26
N GLY A 86 -9.68 11.03 12.77
CA GLY A 86 -9.24 9.65 12.97
C GLY A 86 -10.29 8.76 13.66
N ARG A 87 -10.19 7.46 13.40
CA ARG A 87 -11.02 6.36 13.95
C ARG A 87 -12.52 6.41 13.65
N ALA A 88 -13.13 7.55 13.31
CA ALA A 88 -14.52 7.62 12.85
C ALA A 88 -14.60 7.09 11.41
N ARG A 89 -15.43 6.06 11.18
CA ARG A 89 -15.53 5.36 9.89
C ARG A 89 -16.25 6.19 8.83
N PHE A 90 -17.16 7.05 9.28
CA PHE A 90 -17.89 7.98 8.43
C PHE A 90 -17.39 9.40 8.64
N ARG A 91 -17.58 10.23 7.61
CA ARG A 91 -17.09 11.60 7.53
C ARG A 91 -17.80 12.56 8.48
N GLY A 92 -18.92 12.14 9.07
CA GLY A 92 -19.75 13.01 9.90
C GLY A 92 -20.61 13.97 9.08
N ILE A 93 -20.81 13.66 7.80
CA ILE A 93 -21.55 14.47 6.83
C ILE A 93 -22.67 13.63 6.23
N ARG A 94 -23.89 14.16 6.30
CA ARG A 94 -25.05 13.65 5.56
C ARG A 94 -25.26 14.49 4.32
N PHE A 95 -25.47 13.82 3.19
CA PHE A 95 -25.76 14.48 1.93
C PHE A 95 -27.23 14.32 1.58
N ILE A 96 -27.91 15.44 1.34
CA ILE A 96 -29.35 15.45 1.08
C ILE A 96 -29.59 16.25 -0.19
N HIS A 97 -30.19 15.64 -1.20
CA HIS A 97 -30.40 16.28 -2.49
C HIS A 97 -31.79 15.99 -3.06
N THR A 98 -32.17 16.73 -4.10
CA THR A 98 -33.47 16.59 -4.74
C THR A 98 -33.37 15.87 -6.08
N HIS A 99 -34.35 15.02 -6.37
CA HIS A 99 -34.55 14.35 -7.67
C HIS A 99 -35.81 14.88 -8.34
N LEU A 100 -35.69 15.28 -9.61
CA LEU A 100 -36.74 16.00 -10.32
C LEU A 100 -37.69 15.10 -11.12
N GLY A 101 -37.27 13.88 -11.47
CA GLY A 101 -38.06 12.98 -12.32
C GLY A 101 -38.85 11.91 -11.56
N GLY A 102 -38.88 11.95 -10.22
CA GLY A 102 -39.55 10.93 -9.39
C GLY A 102 -38.70 9.68 -9.13
N GLU A 103 -37.47 9.65 -9.65
CA GLU A 103 -36.49 8.60 -9.42
C GLU A 103 -35.99 8.58 -7.96
N LEU A 104 -35.72 7.37 -7.47
CA LEU A 104 -35.07 7.16 -6.19
C LEU A 104 -33.55 7.34 -6.34
N LEU A 105 -32.80 6.98 -5.30
CA LEU A 105 -31.34 7.01 -5.30
C LEU A 105 -30.78 6.21 -6.48
N SER A 106 -29.94 6.88 -7.26
CA SER A 106 -29.25 6.30 -8.39
C SER A 106 -28.01 5.54 -7.94
N LYS A 107 -27.42 4.78 -8.86
CA LYS A 107 -26.12 4.12 -8.60
C LYS A 107 -25.00 5.15 -8.39
N GLU A 108 -25.09 6.32 -9.02
CA GLU A 108 -24.11 7.40 -8.86
C GLU A 108 -24.13 7.92 -7.41
N ASP A 109 -25.32 8.19 -6.87
CA ASP A 109 -25.50 8.66 -5.48
C ASP A 109 -24.92 7.68 -4.45
N LEU A 110 -25.12 6.38 -4.69
CA LEU A 110 -24.63 5.31 -3.82
C LEU A 110 -23.12 5.09 -3.94
N THR A 111 -22.57 5.36 -5.13
CA THR A 111 -21.13 5.35 -5.34
C THR A 111 -20.50 6.53 -4.60
N ASP A 112 -21.10 7.72 -4.66
CA ASP A 112 -20.65 8.90 -3.92
C ASP A 112 -20.76 8.71 -2.40
N LEU A 113 -21.87 8.12 -1.91
CA LEU A 113 -22.04 7.70 -0.51
C LEU A 113 -20.84 6.90 -0.02
N ALA A 114 -20.45 5.88 -0.79
CA ALA A 114 -19.31 5.06 -0.47
C ALA A 114 -18.01 5.87 -0.59
N LEU A 115 -17.62 6.32 -1.78
CA LEU A 115 -16.31 6.95 -2.03
C LEU A 115 -16.00 8.10 -1.07
N LEU A 116 -16.99 8.93 -0.74
CA LEU A 116 -16.82 10.08 0.16
C LEU A 116 -17.01 9.74 1.64
N GLN A 117 -17.36 8.50 1.96
CA GLN A 117 -17.62 8.00 3.31
C GLN A 117 -18.69 8.82 4.04
N LEU A 118 -19.76 9.19 3.33
CA LEU A 118 -20.84 9.96 3.93
C LEU A 118 -21.57 9.11 4.99
N ASP A 119 -22.07 9.76 6.05
CA ASP A 119 -22.89 9.09 7.08
C ASP A 119 -24.14 8.48 6.42
N LEU A 120 -24.76 9.24 5.51
CA LEU A 120 -25.86 8.80 4.65
C LEU A 120 -26.01 9.71 3.43
N VAL A 121 -26.76 9.21 2.45
CA VAL A 121 -27.25 9.98 1.30
C VAL A 121 -28.77 9.89 1.27
N ALA A 122 -29.48 11.00 1.11
CA ALA A 122 -30.94 11.02 1.04
C ALA A 122 -31.43 11.81 -0.17
N CYS A 123 -32.23 11.17 -1.04
CA CYS A 123 -32.91 11.87 -2.12
C CYS A 123 -34.33 12.23 -1.74
N ILE A 124 -34.72 13.47 -2.03
CA ILE A 124 -36.08 13.98 -1.89
C ILE A 124 -36.68 14.14 -3.27
N THR A 125 -37.84 13.55 -3.48
CA THR A 125 -38.54 13.63 -4.78
C THR A 125 -40.04 13.78 -4.58
N GLU A 126 -40.75 14.17 -5.63
CA GLU A 126 -42.21 14.16 -5.65
C GLU A 126 -42.71 13.19 -6.70
N ARG A 127 -43.62 12.31 -6.32
CA ARG A 127 -44.26 11.34 -7.19
C ARG A 127 -45.74 11.67 -7.35
N ARG A 128 -46.26 11.46 -8.55
CA ARG A 128 -47.60 11.93 -8.96
C ARG A 128 -48.75 11.44 -8.07
N ASP A 129 -48.58 10.32 -7.37
CA ASP A 129 -49.62 9.72 -6.52
C ASP A 129 -49.19 9.52 -5.05
N GLU A 130 -47.90 9.67 -4.73
CA GLU A 130 -47.35 9.43 -3.39
C GLU A 130 -46.94 10.73 -2.68
N GLY A 131 -46.98 11.86 -3.39
CA GLY A 131 -46.56 13.15 -2.85
C GLY A 131 -45.05 13.23 -2.66
N MET A 132 -44.62 13.94 -1.62
CA MET A 132 -43.21 14.20 -1.33
C MET A 132 -42.59 13.02 -0.57
N MET A 133 -41.69 12.31 -1.26
CA MET A 133 -41.05 11.10 -0.76
C MET A 133 -39.57 11.35 -0.46
N VAL A 134 -39.05 10.59 0.50
CA VAL A 134 -37.63 10.53 0.83
C VAL A 134 -37.15 9.09 0.77
N HIS A 135 -35.96 8.91 0.19
CA HIS A 135 -35.29 7.61 0.14
C HIS A 135 -33.85 7.80 0.59
N VAL A 136 -33.47 7.08 1.64
CA VAL A 136 -32.19 7.21 2.32
C VAL A 136 -31.36 5.98 2.02
N GLY A 137 -30.11 6.17 1.63
CA GLY A 137 -29.10 5.13 1.48
C GLY A 137 -28.01 5.30 2.53
N HIS A 138 -27.57 4.19 3.10
CA HIS A 138 -26.47 4.15 4.06
C HIS A 138 -25.58 2.94 3.79
N LEU A 139 -24.31 3.01 4.21
CA LEU A 139 -23.39 1.89 4.07
C LEU A 139 -23.71 0.80 5.10
N ILE A 140 -23.41 -0.44 4.73
CA ILE A 140 -23.54 -1.60 5.62
C ILE A 140 -22.23 -2.39 5.68
N PRO A 141 -21.96 -3.07 6.81
CA PRO A 141 -20.80 -3.94 6.93
C PRO A 141 -20.86 -5.08 5.93
N GLU A 142 -19.72 -5.78 5.82
CA GLU A 142 -19.62 -6.97 5.01
C GLU A 142 -20.71 -7.97 5.41
N ASN A 143 -21.40 -8.49 4.40
CA ASN A 143 -22.50 -9.42 4.58
C ASN A 143 -22.40 -10.55 3.55
N LYS A 144 -23.06 -11.67 3.84
CA LYS A 144 -23.10 -12.85 2.96
C LYS A 144 -23.67 -12.58 1.56
N LYS A 145 -24.36 -11.46 1.35
CA LYS A 145 -24.96 -11.06 0.07
C LYS A 145 -24.07 -10.11 -0.74
N ASN A 146 -22.86 -9.77 -0.27
CA ASN A 146 -21.95 -8.80 -0.90
C ASN A 146 -22.62 -7.45 -1.25
N LYS A 147 -23.62 -7.03 -0.47
CA LYS A 147 -24.23 -5.70 -0.64
C LYS A 147 -23.39 -4.66 0.10
N ALA A 148 -23.17 -3.50 -0.51
CA ALA A 148 -22.38 -2.39 0.05
C ALA A 148 -23.18 -1.36 0.85
N TRP A 149 -24.47 -1.27 0.56
CA TRP A 149 -25.39 -0.31 1.15
C TRP A 149 -26.77 -0.95 1.31
N ASP A 150 -27.56 -0.36 2.19
CA ASP A 150 -28.98 -0.63 2.35
C ASP A 150 -29.79 0.68 2.35
N PHE A 151 -31.11 0.54 2.39
CA PHE A 151 -32.02 1.66 2.20
C PHE A 151 -33.04 1.78 3.33
N VAL A 152 -33.41 3.03 3.62
CA VAL A 152 -34.63 3.36 4.36
C VAL A 152 -35.59 4.08 3.44
N GLY A 153 -36.81 3.54 3.35
CA GLY A 153 -37.85 3.99 2.44
C GLY A 153 -37.81 3.34 1.05
N PRO A 154 -38.50 3.92 0.05
CA PRO A 154 -39.08 5.26 0.06
C PRO A 154 -40.26 5.40 1.05
N VAL A 155 -40.26 6.48 1.83
CA VAL A 155 -41.38 6.85 2.73
C VAL A 155 -41.80 8.30 2.46
N ALA A 156 -43.02 8.66 2.84
CA ALA A 156 -43.41 10.06 2.83
C ALA A 156 -42.52 10.83 3.81
N ILE A 157 -42.12 12.05 3.45
CA ILE A 157 -41.20 12.84 4.30
C ILE A 157 -41.78 13.15 5.70
N GLN A 158 -43.10 13.10 5.85
CA GLN A 158 -43.80 13.30 7.12
C GLN A 158 -43.70 12.08 8.03
N ASP A 159 -43.53 10.89 7.45
CA ASP A 159 -43.44 9.61 8.14
C ASP A 159 -41.97 9.20 8.41
N LEU A 160 -41.01 10.07 8.08
CA LEU A 160 -39.59 9.82 8.35
C LEU A 160 -39.28 10.04 9.84
N ASP A 161 -39.49 9.00 10.62
CA ASP A 161 -39.23 8.97 12.07
C ASP A 161 -37.98 8.13 12.38
N ILE A 162 -36.81 8.75 12.22
CA ILE A 162 -35.50 8.12 12.49
C ILE A 162 -34.64 9.11 13.25
N ASP A 163 -34.18 8.72 14.44
CA ASP A 163 -33.11 9.44 15.14
C ASP A 163 -31.77 9.16 14.45
N PHE A 164 -31.28 10.15 13.73
CA PHE A 164 -30.02 10.11 12.99
C PHE A 164 -28.81 9.78 13.89
N ILE A 165 -28.78 10.30 15.11
CA ILE A 165 -27.62 10.08 16.00
C ILE A 165 -27.60 8.62 16.45
N GLU A 166 -28.74 8.11 16.89
CA GLU A 166 -28.88 6.71 17.29
C GLU A 166 -28.56 5.78 16.11
N PHE A 167 -29.17 6.03 14.96
CA PHE A 167 -28.97 5.26 13.74
C PHE A 167 -27.51 5.15 13.31
N ILE A 168 -26.78 6.28 13.24
CA ILE A 168 -25.35 6.26 12.86
C ILE A 168 -24.51 5.58 13.95
N THR A 169 -24.85 5.76 15.22
CA THR A 169 -24.15 5.10 16.33
C THR A 169 -24.31 3.58 16.27
N GLU A 170 -25.52 3.09 15.99
CA GLU A 170 -25.79 1.66 15.80
C GLU A 170 -25.02 1.09 14.60
N LEU A 171 -25.04 1.78 13.46
CA LEU A 171 -24.27 1.38 12.28
C LEU A 171 -22.77 1.34 12.58
N GLU A 172 -22.22 2.36 13.22
CA GLU A 172 -20.81 2.39 13.63
C GLU A 172 -20.46 1.18 14.53
N ASN A 173 -21.34 0.84 15.47
CA ASN A 173 -21.19 -0.32 16.34
C ASN A 173 -21.25 -1.65 15.56
N GLU A 174 -22.17 -1.79 14.60
CA GLU A 174 -22.28 -2.98 13.75
C GLU A 174 -20.99 -3.18 12.92
N PHE A 175 -20.49 -2.09 12.36
CA PHE A 175 -19.24 -2.03 11.63
C PHE A 175 -18.02 -2.36 12.49
N VAL A 176 -18.02 -2.03 13.79
CA VAL A 176 -16.98 -2.44 14.75
C VAL A 176 -17.11 -3.92 15.12
N LYS A 177 -18.34 -4.41 15.30
CA LYS A 177 -18.63 -5.79 15.70
C LYS A 177 -18.25 -6.81 14.63
N GLU A 178 -18.60 -6.57 13.37
CA GLU A 178 -18.22 -7.45 12.25
C GLU A 178 -16.71 -7.44 12.01
N ARG A 179 -16.02 -6.31 12.26
CA ARG A 179 -14.55 -6.25 12.25
C ARG A 179 -13.91 -7.15 13.31
N GLY A 180 -14.52 -7.29 14.48
CA GLY A 180 -14.01 -8.13 15.58
C GLY A 180 -13.94 -9.63 15.27
N ARG A 181 -14.51 -10.09 14.14
CA ARG A 181 -14.36 -11.47 13.65
C ARG A 181 -13.04 -11.71 12.89
N TYR A 182 -12.42 -10.66 12.37
CA TYR A 182 -11.06 -10.71 11.84
C TYR A 182 -10.13 -10.61 13.05
N TYR A 183 -9.48 -11.73 13.38
CA TYR A 183 -8.63 -11.92 14.55
C TYR A 183 -7.85 -10.67 14.98
N VAL A 184 -7.83 -10.47 16.30
CA VAL A 184 -6.90 -9.60 17.03
C VAL A 184 -5.46 -9.97 16.66
N LEU A 185 -4.99 -9.44 15.53
CA LEU A 185 -3.62 -9.00 15.40
C LEU A 185 -3.57 -7.64 16.09
N ASP A 186 -2.49 -7.38 16.84
CA ASP A 186 -2.26 -6.17 17.63
C ASP A 186 -3.05 -4.95 17.13
N ASN A 187 -3.75 -4.24 18.02
CA ASN A 187 -4.57 -3.04 17.73
C ASN A 187 -3.83 -1.90 16.99
N ASN A 188 -2.57 -2.12 16.60
CA ASN A 188 -1.65 -1.22 15.93
C ASN A 188 -1.25 -1.66 14.52
N SER A 189 -1.66 -2.84 14.02
CA SER A 189 -1.31 -3.28 12.65
C SER A 189 -2.20 -2.60 11.60
N GLU A 190 -1.60 -1.91 10.63
CA GLU A 190 -2.32 -1.36 9.47
C GLU A 190 -3.04 -2.48 8.71
N ARG A 191 -4.29 -2.26 8.30
CA ARG A 191 -5.06 -3.25 7.53
C ARG A 191 -5.02 -2.91 6.05
N CYS A 192 -4.75 -3.89 5.20
CA CYS A 192 -4.66 -3.68 3.76
C CYS A 192 -5.55 -4.61 2.93
N VAL A 193 -5.83 -4.17 1.71
CA VAL A 193 -6.32 -5.01 0.61
C VAL A 193 -5.24 -5.05 -0.46
N LEU A 194 -4.91 -6.27 -0.89
CA LEU A 194 -3.98 -6.49 -1.98
C LEU A 194 -4.71 -6.38 -3.32
N VAL A 195 -4.10 -5.69 -4.25
CA VAL A 195 -4.60 -5.54 -5.61
C VAL A 195 -3.53 -6.02 -6.58
N SER A 196 -3.80 -7.15 -7.24
CA SER A 196 -2.93 -7.68 -8.29
C SER A 196 -3.64 -7.64 -9.63
N VAL A 197 -2.91 -7.21 -10.67
CA VAL A 197 -3.41 -7.08 -12.03
C VAL A 197 -2.62 -8.01 -12.92
N ALA A 198 -3.27 -9.06 -13.40
CA ALA A 198 -2.62 -10.06 -14.23
C ALA A 198 -2.23 -9.50 -15.60
N SER A 199 -1.04 -9.84 -16.06
CA SER A 199 -0.65 -9.58 -17.45
C SER A 199 -1.51 -10.41 -18.42
N PRO A 200 -2.00 -9.85 -19.54
CA PRO A 200 -2.82 -10.56 -20.54
C PRO A 200 -2.14 -11.80 -21.14
N LYS A 201 -0.81 -11.88 -21.07
CA LYS A 201 -0.02 -13.01 -21.59
C LYS A 201 0.02 -14.23 -20.65
N GLY A 202 -0.67 -14.18 -19.52
CA GLY A 202 -0.68 -15.23 -18.51
C GLY A 202 0.58 -15.18 -17.65
N GLN A 203 0.44 -14.76 -16.39
CA GLN A 203 1.44 -15.09 -15.38
C GLN A 203 1.16 -16.54 -14.97
N LYS A 204 2.10 -17.46 -15.29
CA LYS A 204 2.03 -18.85 -14.82
C LYS A 204 2.05 -18.93 -13.28
N ASP A 205 2.54 -17.89 -12.58
CA ASP A 205 2.79 -17.91 -11.13
C ASP A 205 2.13 -16.77 -10.35
N MET A 206 0.92 -16.35 -10.76
CA MET A 206 0.18 -15.30 -10.06
C MET A 206 -0.06 -15.65 -8.57
N ASP A 207 -0.36 -16.91 -8.28
CA ASP A 207 -0.60 -17.35 -6.91
C ASP A 207 0.67 -17.30 -6.05
N GLU A 208 1.85 -17.59 -6.63
CA GLU A 208 3.13 -17.41 -5.93
C GLU A 208 3.46 -15.93 -5.70
N HIS A 209 3.18 -15.06 -6.66
CA HIS A 209 3.40 -13.61 -6.51
C HIS A 209 2.51 -13.02 -5.42
N ILE A 210 1.24 -13.42 -5.38
CA ILE A 210 0.31 -13.02 -4.32
C ILE A 210 0.76 -13.56 -2.96
N ALA A 211 1.23 -14.81 -2.90
CA ALA A 211 1.78 -15.38 -1.67
C ALA A 211 3.02 -14.59 -1.20
N GLU A 212 3.95 -14.28 -2.10
CA GLU A 212 5.11 -13.45 -1.81
C GLU A 212 4.70 -12.05 -1.30
N LEU A 213 3.72 -11.42 -1.94
CA LEU A 213 3.21 -10.10 -1.52
C LEU A 213 2.55 -10.15 -0.13
N LYS A 214 1.83 -11.23 0.18
CA LYS A 214 1.28 -11.46 1.53
C LYS A 214 2.39 -11.60 2.56
N ASP A 215 3.45 -12.34 2.24
CA ASP A 215 4.61 -12.50 3.12
C ASP A 215 5.35 -11.16 3.34
N LEU A 216 5.40 -10.29 2.33
CA LEU A 216 5.92 -8.92 2.45
C LEU A 216 5.04 -8.07 3.37
N CYS A 217 3.72 -8.10 3.22
CA CYS A 217 2.81 -7.38 4.11
C CYS A 217 2.95 -7.86 5.55
N TYR A 218 3.01 -9.18 5.77
CA TYR A 218 3.25 -9.74 7.10
C TYR A 218 4.59 -9.27 7.69
N SER A 219 5.63 -9.19 6.85
CA SER A 219 6.95 -8.67 7.22
C SER A 219 6.99 -7.19 7.58
N ALA A 220 6.04 -6.41 7.05
CA ALA A 220 5.84 -5.00 7.34
C ALA A 220 4.92 -4.75 8.55
N GLY A 221 4.34 -5.81 9.14
CA GLY A 221 3.34 -5.69 10.20
C GLY A 221 1.96 -5.25 9.70
N ILE A 222 1.67 -5.50 8.41
CA ILE A 222 0.41 -5.14 7.76
C ILE A 222 -0.48 -6.38 7.65
N ALA A 223 -1.72 -6.27 8.13
CA ALA A 223 -2.71 -7.35 8.09
C ALA A 223 -3.49 -7.31 6.76
N VAL A 224 -3.35 -8.37 5.96
CA VAL A 224 -4.09 -8.52 4.68
C VAL A 224 -5.50 -9.01 4.98
N LEU A 225 -6.51 -8.19 4.72
CA LEU A 225 -7.93 -8.57 4.91
C LEU A 225 -8.52 -9.24 3.67
N ASP A 226 -8.06 -8.85 2.49
CA ASP A 226 -8.56 -9.42 1.24
C ASP A 226 -7.56 -9.27 0.09
N THR A 227 -7.77 -10.03 -0.98
CA THR A 227 -6.97 -10.00 -2.21
C THR A 227 -7.88 -9.92 -3.43
N ILE A 228 -7.71 -8.86 -4.22
CA ILE A 228 -8.48 -8.61 -5.44
C ILE A 228 -7.56 -8.84 -6.63
N VAL A 229 -7.93 -9.82 -7.45
CA VAL A 229 -7.21 -10.16 -8.68
C VAL A 229 -8.03 -9.68 -9.89
N GLN A 230 -7.46 -8.75 -10.65
CA GLN A 230 -8.05 -8.27 -11.90
C GLN A 230 -7.32 -8.93 -13.08
N ARG A 231 -8.07 -9.57 -14.00
CA ARG A 231 -7.52 -10.12 -15.25
C ARG A 231 -8.03 -9.31 -16.45
N PRO A 232 -7.37 -8.18 -16.79
CA PRO A 232 -7.78 -7.37 -17.93
C PRO A 232 -7.46 -8.06 -19.26
N ARG A 233 -8.27 -7.80 -20.29
CA ARG A 233 -7.98 -8.24 -21.68
C ARG A 233 -6.80 -7.47 -22.28
N GLU A 234 -6.65 -6.19 -21.93
CA GLU A 234 -5.52 -5.32 -22.31
C GLU A 234 -5.16 -4.41 -21.12
N LEU A 235 -3.85 -4.17 -20.91
CA LEU A 235 -3.38 -3.23 -19.90
C LEU A 235 -3.51 -1.80 -20.44
N HIS A 236 -4.36 -0.98 -19.83
CA HIS A 236 -4.45 0.42 -20.19
C HIS A 236 -3.27 1.21 -19.58
N PRO A 237 -2.45 1.89 -20.39
CA PRO A 237 -1.23 2.57 -19.90
C PRO A 237 -1.54 3.71 -18.90
N LYS A 238 -2.73 4.32 -18.98
CA LYS A 238 -3.17 5.39 -18.06
C LYS A 238 -3.91 4.88 -16.81
N HIS A 239 -4.49 3.69 -16.88
CA HIS A 239 -5.35 3.14 -15.84
C HIS A 239 -5.00 1.66 -15.68
N LEU A 240 -4.17 1.34 -14.68
CA LEU A 240 -3.88 -0.05 -14.32
C LEU A 240 -5.20 -0.80 -14.03
N ILE A 241 -6.17 -0.08 -13.46
CA ILE A 241 -7.54 -0.53 -13.18
C ILE A 241 -8.50 0.55 -13.66
N GLY A 242 -9.56 0.16 -14.38
CA GLY A 242 -10.60 1.09 -14.85
C GLY A 242 -11.39 1.71 -13.69
N LYS A 243 -11.92 2.93 -13.90
CA LYS A 243 -12.61 3.72 -12.86
C LYS A 243 -13.66 2.90 -12.10
N GLY A 244 -14.56 2.21 -12.79
CA GLY A 244 -15.63 1.44 -12.15
C GLY A 244 -15.14 0.28 -11.27
N LYS A 245 -14.01 -0.36 -11.64
CA LYS A 245 -13.42 -1.40 -10.80
C LYS A 245 -12.70 -0.80 -9.59
N MET A 246 -12.07 0.36 -9.76
CA MET A 246 -11.48 1.09 -8.64
C MET A 246 -12.56 1.50 -7.63
N GLU A 247 -13.71 1.98 -8.10
CA GLU A 247 -14.86 2.31 -7.25
C GLU A 247 -15.34 1.07 -6.45
N GLU A 248 -15.47 -0.09 -7.11
CA GLU A 248 -15.81 -1.36 -6.44
C GLU A 248 -14.78 -1.76 -5.37
N ILE A 249 -13.49 -1.60 -5.66
CA ILE A 249 -12.40 -1.88 -4.71
C ILE A 249 -12.51 -0.95 -3.49
N VAL A 250 -12.73 0.35 -3.70
CA VAL A 250 -12.84 1.33 -2.61
C VAL A 250 -14.05 1.03 -1.74
N ILE A 251 -15.20 0.73 -2.35
CA ILE A 251 -16.41 0.31 -1.63
C ILE A 251 -16.09 -0.91 -0.75
N ARG A 252 -15.45 -1.93 -1.31
CA ARG A 252 -15.07 -3.15 -0.57
C ARG A 252 -14.10 -2.86 0.57
N CYS A 253 -13.10 -1.99 0.35
CA CYS A 253 -12.17 -1.54 1.38
C CYS A 253 -12.89 -0.85 2.53
N GLN A 254 -13.93 -0.07 2.22
CA GLN A 254 -14.74 0.59 3.23
C GLN A 254 -15.61 -0.37 4.03
N GLN A 255 -16.08 -1.48 3.46
CA GLN A 255 -16.83 -2.53 4.18
C GLN A 255 -15.95 -3.37 5.10
N LEU A 256 -14.71 -3.64 4.68
CA LEU A 256 -13.71 -4.35 5.48
C LEU A 256 -13.07 -3.45 6.54
N GLY A 257 -13.01 -2.14 6.28
CA GLY A 257 -12.39 -1.18 7.19
C GLY A 257 -10.88 -1.15 7.07
N VAL A 258 -10.44 -1.02 5.83
CA VAL A 258 -9.05 -1.05 5.39
C VAL A 258 -8.46 0.34 5.47
N ASP A 259 -7.19 0.44 5.86
CA ASP A 259 -6.43 1.69 5.97
C ASP A 259 -5.59 1.97 4.71
N LEU A 260 -5.15 0.89 4.06
CA LEU A 260 -4.13 0.88 3.02
C LEU A 260 -4.51 0.01 1.82
N LEU A 261 -4.21 0.49 0.62
CA LEU A 261 -4.25 -0.29 -0.62
C LEU A 261 -2.83 -0.61 -1.06
N VAL A 262 -2.55 -1.90 -1.28
CA VAL A 262 -1.24 -2.38 -1.72
C VAL A 262 -1.36 -2.96 -3.12
N PHE A 263 -0.65 -2.37 -4.07
CA PHE A 263 -0.57 -2.84 -5.45
C PHE A 263 0.66 -3.73 -5.65
N ASP A 264 0.47 -4.89 -6.27
CA ASP A 264 1.55 -5.83 -6.58
C ASP A 264 2.54 -5.28 -7.63
N SER A 265 2.05 -4.51 -8.59
CA SER A 265 2.87 -3.92 -9.65
C SER A 265 3.34 -2.50 -9.31
N GLU A 266 4.48 -2.08 -9.88
CA GLU A 266 4.93 -0.69 -9.80
C GLU A 266 3.90 0.25 -10.43
N LEU A 267 3.51 1.29 -9.68
CA LEU A 267 2.62 2.32 -10.18
C LEU A 267 3.41 3.48 -10.80
N SER A 268 3.00 3.88 -12.00
CA SER A 268 3.50 5.11 -12.61
C SER A 268 2.91 6.34 -11.88
N PRO A 269 3.59 7.50 -11.90
CA PRO A 269 3.08 8.72 -11.26
C PRO A 269 1.63 9.05 -11.65
N GLY A 270 1.31 8.96 -12.95
CA GLY A 270 -0.04 9.20 -13.47
C GLY A 270 -1.09 8.21 -12.94
N GLN A 271 -0.71 6.96 -12.72
CA GLN A 271 -1.61 5.96 -12.13
C GLN A 271 -1.88 6.28 -10.65
N ILE A 272 -0.84 6.61 -9.87
CA ILE A 272 -0.98 7.01 -8.46
C ILE A 272 -1.95 8.19 -8.36
N LYS A 273 -1.75 9.23 -9.18
CA LYS A 273 -2.61 10.40 -9.21
C LYS A 273 -4.07 10.07 -9.55
N ASN A 274 -4.29 9.21 -10.54
CA ASN A 274 -5.64 8.80 -10.92
C ASN A 274 -6.32 8.03 -9.78
N ILE A 275 -5.61 7.13 -9.10
CA ILE A 275 -6.14 6.37 -7.97
C ILE A 275 -6.43 7.30 -6.78
N SER A 276 -5.48 8.17 -6.40
CA SER A 276 -5.63 9.14 -5.31
C SER A 276 -6.73 10.17 -5.56
N SER A 277 -7.17 10.37 -6.81
CA SER A 277 -8.33 11.22 -7.12
C SER A 277 -9.67 10.54 -6.85
N ILE A 278 -9.69 9.20 -6.75
CA ILE A 278 -10.88 8.38 -6.53
C ILE A 278 -10.99 7.95 -5.06
N THR A 279 -9.85 7.77 -4.37
CA THR A 279 -9.81 7.28 -2.98
C THR A 279 -8.93 8.13 -2.09
N GLU A 280 -9.36 8.27 -0.84
CA GLU A 280 -8.59 8.87 0.26
C GLU A 280 -7.75 7.84 1.04
N LEU A 281 -7.82 6.56 0.65
CA LEU A 281 -6.97 5.53 1.22
C LEU A 281 -5.52 5.79 0.85
N ARG A 282 -4.60 5.46 1.77
CA ARG A 282 -3.18 5.47 1.44
C ARG A 282 -2.95 4.36 0.40
N VAL A 283 -2.30 4.70 -0.70
CA VAL A 283 -1.97 3.76 -1.77
C VAL A 283 -0.47 3.58 -1.81
N ILE A 284 -0.02 2.33 -1.73
CA ILE A 284 1.37 1.97 -1.92
C ILE A 284 1.47 0.87 -2.98
N ASP A 285 2.61 0.81 -3.64
CA ASP A 285 2.98 -0.31 -4.50
C ASP A 285 3.99 -1.22 -3.80
N ARG A 286 4.29 -2.36 -4.45
CA ARG A 286 5.29 -3.33 -4.00
C ARG A 286 6.64 -2.70 -3.67
N ASN A 287 7.06 -1.69 -4.41
CA ASN A 287 8.37 -1.05 -4.23
C ASN A 287 8.41 -0.23 -2.94
N GLN A 288 7.37 0.56 -2.70
CA GLN A 288 7.22 1.30 -1.46
C GLN A 288 7.08 0.35 -0.26
N LEU A 289 6.36 -0.76 -0.40
CA LEU A 289 6.26 -1.77 0.64
C LEU A 289 7.64 -2.34 1.01
N ILE A 290 8.46 -2.71 0.03
CA ILE A 290 9.82 -3.21 0.26
C ILE A 290 10.68 -2.14 0.96
N LEU A 291 10.60 -0.89 0.53
CA LEU A 291 11.30 0.23 1.16
C LEU A 291 10.90 0.42 2.63
N ASP A 292 9.61 0.30 2.94
CA ASP A 292 9.09 0.45 4.30
C ASP A 292 9.56 -0.71 5.20
N ILE A 293 9.60 -1.94 4.67
CA ILE A 293 10.21 -3.09 5.36
C ILE A 293 11.68 -2.81 5.64
N PHE A 294 12.43 -2.30 4.65
CA PHE A 294 13.84 -1.95 4.86
C PHE A 294 14.02 -0.84 5.89
N ALA A 295 13.16 0.17 5.88
CA ALA A 295 13.21 1.27 6.85
C ALA A 295 13.00 0.76 8.27
N SER A 296 12.05 -0.15 8.47
CA SER A 296 11.77 -0.76 9.77
C SER A 296 12.94 -1.61 10.31
N ARG A 297 13.75 -2.20 9.44
CA ARG A 297 14.87 -3.11 9.80
C ARG A 297 16.25 -2.43 9.80
N ALA A 298 16.32 -1.16 9.37
CA ALA A 298 17.56 -0.40 9.30
C ALA A 298 18.04 0.04 10.70
N ASN A 299 18.78 -0.83 11.39
CA ASN A 299 19.31 -0.54 12.73
C ASN A 299 20.65 0.23 12.73
N THR A 300 21.41 0.19 11.64
CA THR A 300 22.71 0.89 11.54
C THR A 300 22.57 2.25 10.88
N ASN A 301 23.45 3.19 11.21
CA ASN A 301 23.46 4.51 10.56
C ASN A 301 23.67 4.41 9.03
N GLU A 302 24.50 3.46 8.58
CA GLU A 302 24.72 3.18 7.15
C GLU A 302 23.42 2.73 6.46
N ALA A 303 22.75 1.70 7.01
CA ALA A 303 21.50 1.20 6.45
C ALA A 303 20.42 2.28 6.45
N LYS A 304 20.29 3.07 7.53
CA LYS A 304 19.33 4.18 7.60
C LYS A 304 19.54 5.21 6.49
N ILE A 305 20.80 5.62 6.26
CA ILE A 305 21.15 6.56 5.19
C ILE A 305 20.81 5.99 3.81
N GLN A 306 21.12 4.72 3.57
CA GLN A 306 20.87 4.06 2.28
C GLN A 306 19.37 3.91 1.99
N VAL A 307 18.59 3.50 2.98
CA VAL A 307 17.13 3.35 2.84
C VAL A 307 16.46 4.72 2.66
N GLU A 308 16.84 5.73 3.44
CA GLU A 308 16.32 7.09 3.28
C GLU A 308 16.64 7.64 1.88
N LEU A 309 17.87 7.44 1.40
CA LEU A 309 18.28 7.83 0.05
C LEU A 309 17.43 7.14 -1.03
N ALA A 310 17.12 5.86 -0.85
CA ALA A 310 16.30 5.08 -1.76
C ALA A 310 14.85 5.60 -1.79
N GLN A 311 14.25 5.83 -0.62
CA GLN A 311 12.91 6.40 -0.47
C GLN A 311 12.82 7.78 -1.14
N LEU A 312 13.78 8.67 -0.88
CA LEU A 312 13.79 10.01 -1.49
C LEU A 312 13.91 9.96 -3.02
N ARG A 313 14.76 9.07 -3.56
CA ARG A 313 14.87 8.86 -5.02
C ARG A 313 13.60 8.27 -5.63
N TYR A 314 12.88 7.44 -4.87
CA TYR A 314 11.61 6.86 -5.31
C TYR A 314 10.48 7.89 -5.34
N ILE A 315 10.39 8.72 -4.29
CA ILE A 315 9.34 9.71 -4.08
C ILE A 315 9.53 10.95 -4.96
N LEU A 316 10.78 11.42 -5.18
CA LEU A 316 11.08 12.64 -5.93
C LEU A 316 10.37 12.74 -7.31
N PRO A 317 10.42 11.73 -8.20
CA PRO A 317 9.70 11.79 -9.47
C PRO A 317 8.17 11.73 -9.31
N ARG A 318 7.66 11.20 -8.19
CA ARG A 318 6.24 10.99 -7.91
C ARG A 318 5.59 12.17 -7.16
N LEU A 319 6.38 13.04 -6.55
CA LEU A 319 5.91 14.19 -5.74
C LEU A 319 5.11 15.23 -6.56
N ALA A 320 5.40 15.35 -7.85
CA ALA A 320 4.79 16.35 -8.73
C ALA A 320 3.27 16.15 -8.93
N GLU A 321 2.75 14.97 -8.61
CA GLU A 321 1.39 14.55 -8.98
C GLU A 321 0.42 14.42 -7.80
N THR A 322 0.93 14.46 -6.57
CA THR A 322 0.17 14.34 -5.32
C THR A 322 -0.51 15.65 -4.90
N ASP A 323 -0.02 16.80 -5.37
CA ASP A 323 -0.31 18.14 -4.82
C ASP A 323 -1.57 18.86 -5.34
N ILE A 324 -2.40 18.17 -6.14
CA ILE A 324 -3.61 18.80 -6.73
C ILE A 324 -4.66 19.13 -5.67
N ALA A 325 -4.61 18.46 -4.50
CA ALA A 325 -5.46 18.79 -3.36
C ALA A 325 -5.03 20.08 -2.63
N PHE A 326 -3.72 20.33 -2.49
CA PHE A 326 -3.21 21.50 -1.77
C PHE A 326 -3.08 22.77 -2.62
N SER A 327 -2.85 22.64 -3.93
CA SER A 327 -2.68 23.78 -4.83
C SER A 327 -3.94 24.66 -4.98
N ARG A 328 -5.13 24.16 -4.61
CA ARG A 328 -6.40 24.89 -4.82
C ARG A 328 -6.82 25.77 -3.64
N LEU A 329 -6.26 25.56 -2.44
CA LEU A 329 -6.51 26.42 -1.28
C LEU A 329 -5.75 27.76 -1.37
N THR A 330 -4.66 27.80 -2.12
CA THR A 330 -4.03 29.05 -2.58
C THR A 330 -4.66 29.44 -3.91
N GLY A 331 -5.76 30.21 -3.82
CA GLY A 331 -6.65 30.56 -4.93
C GLY A 331 -5.96 31.05 -6.21
N GLY A 332 -6.64 30.81 -7.32
CA GLY A 332 -6.25 31.14 -8.70
C GLY A 332 -6.19 32.65 -9.03
N ILE A 333 -5.58 33.45 -8.16
CA ILE A 333 -5.28 34.86 -8.41
C ILE A 333 -3.81 35.08 -8.07
N GLY A 334 -2.97 35.16 -9.11
CA GLY A 334 -1.72 35.93 -9.03
C GLY A 334 -0.46 35.24 -8.49
N ALA A 335 -0.06 34.09 -9.04
CA ALA A 335 1.38 33.77 -9.14
C ALA A 335 1.98 34.47 -10.38
N ARG A 336 1.86 35.80 -10.44
CA ARG A 336 2.60 36.65 -11.37
C ARG A 336 3.64 37.42 -10.57
N GLY A 337 4.59 36.66 -10.04
CA GLY A 337 5.80 37.15 -9.39
C GLY A 337 6.88 36.09 -9.50
N PRO A 338 8.17 36.45 -9.54
CA PRO A 338 9.29 35.51 -9.74
C PRO A 338 9.61 34.69 -8.47
N GLY A 339 8.59 34.22 -7.76
CA GLY A 339 8.73 33.36 -6.58
C GLY A 339 8.63 31.89 -6.97
N GLU A 340 9.53 31.06 -6.43
CA GLU A 340 9.50 29.59 -6.58
C GLU A 340 8.16 29.01 -6.09
N THR A 341 7.58 28.07 -6.85
CA THR A 341 6.36 27.38 -6.43
C THR A 341 6.63 26.46 -5.23
N LYS A 342 5.64 26.21 -4.36
CA LYS A 342 5.79 25.32 -3.19
C LYS A 342 6.33 23.93 -3.59
N LEU A 343 5.85 23.41 -4.73
CA LEU A 343 6.33 22.18 -5.36
C LEU A 343 7.82 22.21 -5.73
N GLU A 344 8.30 23.33 -6.27
CA GLU A 344 9.72 23.50 -6.60
C GLU A 344 10.58 23.58 -5.34
N VAL A 345 10.10 24.29 -4.31
CA VAL A 345 10.77 24.36 -3.00
C VAL A 345 10.88 22.96 -2.37
N ASP A 346 9.82 22.16 -2.41
CA ASP A 346 9.83 20.81 -1.83
C ASP A 346 10.71 19.85 -2.64
N LYS A 347 10.68 19.93 -3.98
CA LYS A 347 11.64 19.19 -4.84
C LYS A 347 13.08 19.58 -4.56
N ARG A 348 13.35 20.88 -4.35
CA ARG A 348 14.69 21.40 -4.02
C ARG A 348 15.16 20.84 -2.68
N ARG A 349 14.33 20.90 -1.64
CA ARG A 349 14.62 20.31 -0.32
C ARG A 349 14.96 18.82 -0.39
N ILE A 350 14.21 18.05 -1.19
CA ILE A 350 14.49 16.63 -1.39
C ILE A 350 15.85 16.43 -2.09
N ARG A 351 16.15 17.22 -3.13
CA ARG A 351 17.45 17.15 -3.82
C ARG A 351 18.62 17.51 -2.90
N ASP A 352 18.47 18.57 -2.10
CA ASP A 352 19.50 18.98 -1.13
C ASP A 352 19.71 17.89 -0.08
N ARG A 353 18.64 17.24 0.38
CA ARG A 353 18.72 16.10 1.31
C ARG A 353 19.42 14.90 0.67
N ILE A 354 19.10 14.57 -0.58
CA ILE A 354 19.79 13.52 -1.35
C ILE A 354 21.30 13.82 -1.42
N ALA A 355 21.69 15.04 -1.79
CA ALA A 355 23.10 15.42 -1.89
C ALA A 355 23.84 15.30 -0.54
N LEU A 356 23.17 15.68 0.57
CA LEU A 356 23.70 15.52 1.92
C LEU A 356 23.91 14.04 2.28
N LEU A 357 22.91 13.18 2.02
CA LEU A 357 22.99 11.75 2.31
C LEU A 357 24.05 11.06 1.46
N GLU A 358 24.21 11.43 0.19
CA GLU A 358 25.29 10.94 -0.67
C GLU A 358 26.68 11.33 -0.16
N LYS A 359 26.84 12.54 0.38
CA LYS A 359 28.08 12.94 1.04
C LYS A 359 28.37 12.08 2.27
N LYS A 360 27.38 11.87 3.14
CA LYS A 360 27.53 11.01 4.32
C LYS A 360 27.85 9.56 3.95
N LEU A 361 27.22 9.03 2.90
CA LEU A 361 27.48 7.67 2.44
C LEU A 361 28.95 7.50 1.98
N ARG A 362 29.53 8.51 1.33
CA ARG A 362 30.96 8.49 0.98
C ARG A 362 31.89 8.45 2.20
N GLU A 363 31.53 9.12 3.28
CA GLU A 363 32.29 9.08 4.54
C GLU A 363 32.21 7.70 5.20
N VAL A 364 31.03 7.08 5.21
CA VAL A 364 30.83 5.73 5.73
C VAL A 364 31.64 4.70 4.95
N ARG A 365 31.68 4.80 3.62
CA ARG A 365 32.51 3.91 2.76
C ARG A 365 34.00 3.97 3.12
N LYS A 366 34.56 5.14 3.40
CA LYS A 366 35.97 5.28 3.82
C LYS A 366 36.26 4.57 5.15
N ILE A 367 35.32 4.61 6.10
CA ILE A 367 35.46 3.90 7.38
C ILE A 367 35.43 2.39 7.16
N ARG A 368 34.58 1.94 6.24
CA ARG A 368 34.42 0.52 5.88
C ARG A 368 35.68 -0.04 5.22
N GLU A 369 36.29 0.68 4.29
CA GLU A 369 37.57 0.31 3.66
C GLU A 369 38.68 0.08 4.69
N LYS A 370 38.80 0.96 5.70
CA LYS A 370 39.78 0.77 6.79
C LYS A 370 39.51 -0.48 7.62
N LYS A 371 38.24 -0.80 7.90
CA LYS A 371 37.86 -2.05 8.58
C LYS A 371 38.18 -3.27 7.71
N ARG A 372 37.95 -3.17 6.41
CA ARG A 372 38.24 -4.23 5.42
C ARG A 372 39.73 -4.54 5.36
N GLU A 373 40.59 -3.52 5.31
CA GLU A 373 42.04 -3.67 5.34
C GLU A 373 42.51 -4.41 6.61
N LYS A 374 42.00 -4.01 7.78
CA LYS A 374 42.29 -4.70 9.05
C LYS A 374 41.82 -6.16 9.06
N ARG A 375 40.69 -6.48 8.41
CA ARG A 375 40.18 -7.86 8.30
C ARG A 375 41.02 -8.70 7.33
N ARG A 376 41.42 -8.16 6.18
CA ARG A 376 42.34 -8.84 5.25
C ARG A 376 43.66 -9.21 5.93
N LEU A 377 44.18 -8.31 6.75
CA LEU A 377 45.39 -8.54 7.56
C LEU A 377 45.23 -9.67 8.61
N SER A 378 44.01 -10.06 8.99
CA SER A 378 43.78 -11.12 9.98
C SER A 378 43.86 -12.54 9.41
N GLY A 379 43.83 -12.70 8.08
CA GLY A 379 43.93 -14.01 7.41
C GLY A 379 42.77 -14.98 7.67
N ILE A 380 41.66 -14.52 8.23
CA ILE A 380 40.49 -15.38 8.51
C ILE A 380 39.58 -15.41 7.27
N PRO A 381 39.29 -16.61 6.71
CA PRO A 381 38.42 -16.73 5.53
C PRO A 381 36.98 -16.36 5.86
N ILE A 382 36.31 -15.75 4.87
CA ILE A 382 34.95 -15.22 4.98
C ILE A 382 34.05 -15.96 4.00
N VAL A 383 32.95 -16.51 4.53
CA VAL A 383 31.91 -17.20 3.77
C VAL A 383 30.61 -16.41 3.88
N SER A 384 30.01 -16.02 2.76
CA SER A 384 28.76 -15.26 2.75
C SER A 384 27.61 -16.09 2.19
N ILE A 385 26.51 -16.18 2.94
CA ILE A 385 25.31 -16.92 2.54
C ILE A 385 24.40 -15.98 1.74
N ILE A 386 24.16 -16.32 0.47
CA ILE A 386 23.32 -15.56 -0.46
C ILE A 386 22.14 -16.40 -0.95
N GLY A 387 21.08 -15.77 -1.46
CA GLY A 387 19.91 -16.45 -2.00
C GLY A 387 18.61 -15.68 -1.79
N TYR A 388 17.53 -16.13 -2.40
CA TYR A 388 16.22 -15.50 -2.33
C TYR A 388 15.66 -15.42 -0.89
N THR A 389 14.75 -14.49 -0.63
CA THR A 389 13.94 -14.47 0.60
C THR A 389 13.28 -15.84 0.81
N ASN A 390 13.19 -16.27 2.07
CA ASN A 390 12.70 -17.59 2.45
C ASN A 390 13.49 -18.81 1.89
N SER A 391 14.73 -18.66 1.39
CA SER A 391 15.57 -19.83 1.04
C SER A 391 16.15 -20.56 2.26
N GLY A 392 15.96 -20.02 3.47
CA GLY A 392 16.44 -20.60 4.74
C GLY A 392 17.84 -20.14 5.18
N LYS A 393 18.33 -18.98 4.70
CA LYS A 393 19.67 -18.46 5.01
C LYS A 393 19.93 -18.28 6.51
N SER A 394 19.02 -17.60 7.21
CA SER A 394 19.14 -17.37 8.66
C SER A 394 19.01 -18.67 9.46
N THR A 395 18.17 -19.62 9.00
CA THR A 395 18.08 -20.97 9.56
C THR A 395 19.42 -21.71 9.45
N LEU A 396 20.07 -21.64 8.29
CA LEU A 396 21.38 -22.24 8.07
C LEU A 396 22.46 -21.57 8.92
N LEU A 397 22.48 -20.22 9.01
CA LEU A 397 23.44 -19.50 9.86
C LEU A 397 23.31 -19.96 11.32
N ASN A 398 22.09 -20.06 11.85
CA ASN A 398 21.86 -20.53 13.21
C ASN A 398 22.35 -21.94 13.46
N LEU A 399 22.09 -22.82 12.49
CA LEU A 399 22.52 -24.20 12.57
C LEU A 399 24.04 -24.31 12.61
N LEU A 400 24.75 -23.55 11.76
CA LEU A 400 26.21 -23.53 11.71
C LEU A 400 26.83 -22.87 12.96
N THR A 401 26.19 -21.84 13.51
CA THR A 401 26.74 -21.05 14.63
C THR A 401 26.33 -21.58 16.01
N LYS A 402 25.48 -22.62 16.09
CA LYS A 402 24.81 -23.08 17.32
C LYS A 402 24.15 -21.94 18.11
N SER A 403 23.78 -20.85 17.42
CA SER A 403 23.27 -19.63 18.05
C SER A 403 21.74 -19.53 17.92
N ARG A 404 21.13 -18.72 18.80
CA ARG A 404 19.70 -18.37 18.77
C ARG A 404 19.51 -17.03 18.07
N VAL A 405 19.81 -16.88 16.78
CA VAL A 405 19.19 -15.81 16.00
C VAL A 405 17.72 -16.20 15.84
N GLU A 406 16.79 -15.32 16.17
CA GLU A 406 15.37 -15.59 15.95
C GLU A 406 15.14 -15.82 14.46
N VAL A 407 14.80 -17.05 14.08
CA VAL A 407 14.37 -17.37 12.71
C VAL A 407 12.89 -17.07 12.66
N GLU A 408 12.54 -15.93 12.09
CA GLU A 408 11.18 -15.68 11.65
C GLU A 408 11.06 -16.07 10.18
N ASP A 409 10.04 -16.88 9.85
CA ASP A 409 9.65 -17.20 8.47
C ASP A 409 8.96 -15.98 7.82
N LYS A 410 9.76 -14.92 7.65
CA LYS A 410 9.36 -13.61 7.15
C LYS A 410 10.38 -13.12 6.13
N PRO A 411 9.98 -12.66 4.93
CA PRO A 411 10.86 -11.93 4.03
C PRO A 411 11.67 -10.83 4.71
N PHE A 412 12.87 -10.62 4.18
CA PHE A 412 13.84 -9.64 4.66
C PHE A 412 14.22 -9.76 6.13
N SER A 413 14.06 -10.96 6.72
CA SER A 413 14.73 -11.47 7.93
C SER A 413 15.78 -10.54 8.53
N THR A 414 16.82 -10.48 7.71
CA THR A 414 18.12 -9.91 7.95
C THR A 414 18.34 -8.79 6.94
N LEU A 415 18.32 -7.52 7.38
CA LEU A 415 18.75 -6.39 6.55
C LEU A 415 20.22 -6.02 6.80
N ASN A 416 20.71 -6.22 8.02
CA ASN A 416 22.12 -6.00 8.34
C ASN A 416 22.83 -7.34 8.31
N PRO A 417 23.99 -7.44 7.63
CA PRO A 417 24.73 -8.70 7.56
C PRO A 417 25.09 -9.18 8.96
N THR A 418 24.72 -10.41 9.29
CA THR A 418 25.04 -11.00 10.60
C THR A 418 26.30 -11.82 10.46
N THR A 419 27.41 -11.23 10.89
CA THR A 419 28.73 -11.87 10.89
C THR A 419 28.93 -12.67 12.17
N ARG A 420 29.37 -13.93 12.05
CA ARG A 420 29.68 -14.81 13.19
C ARG A 420 30.98 -15.56 12.94
N LEU A 421 31.76 -15.71 14.00
CA LEU A 421 32.94 -16.56 14.00
C LEU A 421 32.51 -17.99 14.32
N ILE A 422 32.83 -18.93 13.44
CA ILE A 422 32.57 -20.34 13.62
C ILE A 422 33.90 -21.07 13.74
N LYS A 423 33.97 -22.00 14.70
CA LYS A 423 35.10 -22.92 14.81
C LYS A 423 34.97 -23.97 13.72
N TYR A 424 35.99 -24.02 12.89
CA TYR A 424 36.14 -24.97 11.80
C TYR A 424 36.85 -26.24 12.32
N PRO A 425 36.53 -27.45 11.83
CA PRO A 425 37.28 -28.67 12.17
C PRO A 425 38.77 -28.45 11.87
N GLU A 426 39.69 -28.93 12.73
CA GLU A 426 41.14 -28.61 12.69
C GLU A 426 41.59 -27.21 13.17
N ARG A 427 40.86 -26.57 14.10
CA ARG A 427 41.27 -25.34 14.83
C ARG A 427 41.45 -24.07 13.98
N LYS A 428 41.00 -24.02 12.73
CA LYS A 428 40.86 -22.76 11.98
C LYS A 428 39.56 -22.04 12.41
N ASN A 429 39.53 -20.72 12.24
CA ASN A 429 38.29 -19.95 12.41
C ASN A 429 37.80 -19.56 11.02
N ILE A 430 36.50 -19.64 10.77
CA ILE A 430 35.86 -19.04 9.61
C ILE A 430 34.87 -17.97 10.05
N ILE A 431 34.70 -16.95 9.24
CA ILE A 431 33.65 -15.96 9.43
C ILE A 431 32.50 -16.30 8.48
N VAL A 432 31.31 -16.51 9.03
CA VAL A 432 30.09 -16.70 8.22
C VAL A 432 29.20 -15.47 8.35
N THR A 433 28.76 -14.95 7.22
CA THR A 433 27.90 -13.78 7.14
C THR A 433 26.57 -14.13 6.46
N ASP A 434 25.45 -13.92 7.16
CA ASP A 434 24.11 -13.95 6.54
C ASP A 434 23.85 -12.62 5.85
N THR A 435 23.42 -12.63 4.58
CA THR A 435 23.16 -11.42 3.80
C THR A 435 21.67 -11.18 3.58
N VAL A 436 21.34 -9.99 3.09
CA VAL A 436 19.97 -9.66 2.68
C VAL A 436 19.51 -10.63 1.60
N GLY A 437 18.27 -11.11 1.70
CA GLY A 437 17.68 -11.99 0.70
C GLY A 437 17.32 -11.26 -0.59
N PHE A 438 17.54 -11.92 -1.74
CA PHE A 438 17.07 -11.43 -3.03
C PHE A 438 15.55 -11.56 -3.15
N ILE A 439 14.95 -10.74 -4.01
CA ILE A 439 13.51 -10.78 -4.32
C ILE A 439 13.31 -10.69 -5.83
N LYS A 440 12.19 -11.24 -6.33
CA LYS A 440 11.85 -11.16 -7.76
C LYS A 440 11.50 -9.70 -8.11
N ASP A 441 11.94 -9.26 -9.28
CA ASP A 441 11.60 -7.96 -9.87
C ASP A 441 11.92 -6.73 -9.01
N LEU A 442 13.10 -6.69 -8.37
CA LEU A 442 13.53 -5.51 -7.63
C LEU A 442 13.77 -4.32 -8.58
N PRO A 443 13.11 -3.17 -8.39
CA PRO A 443 13.29 -2.00 -9.25
C PRO A 443 14.72 -1.47 -9.23
N GLN A 444 15.17 -0.91 -10.35
CA GLN A 444 16.49 -0.29 -10.48
C GLN A 444 16.79 0.79 -9.42
N VAL A 445 15.76 1.52 -8.98
CA VAL A 445 15.90 2.55 -7.93
C VAL A 445 16.26 1.92 -6.58
N LEU A 446 15.68 0.75 -6.27
CA LEU A 446 15.95 -0.02 -5.05
C LEU A 446 17.22 -0.83 -5.14
N LEU A 447 17.55 -1.30 -6.36
CA LEU A 447 18.74 -2.08 -6.64
C LEU A 447 20.00 -1.35 -6.18
N ARG A 448 20.12 -0.02 -6.36
CA ARG A 448 21.30 0.73 -5.91
C ARG A 448 21.49 0.74 -4.38
N ALA A 449 20.40 0.86 -3.63
CA ALA A 449 20.46 0.85 -2.16
C ALA A 449 20.74 -0.56 -1.65
N PHE A 450 20.11 -1.55 -2.29
CA PHE A 450 20.33 -2.96 -2.02
C PHE A 450 21.77 -3.41 -2.36
N ILE A 451 22.30 -3.02 -3.53
CA ILE A 451 23.69 -3.24 -3.96
C ILE A 451 24.67 -2.70 -2.91
N ALA A 452 24.43 -1.50 -2.37
CA ALA A 452 25.31 -0.93 -1.36
C ALA A 452 25.35 -1.78 -0.07
N THR A 453 24.24 -2.42 0.31
CA THR A 453 24.21 -3.41 1.40
C THR A 453 24.92 -4.72 1.04
N LEU A 454 24.97 -5.07 -0.25
CA LEU A 454 25.64 -6.26 -0.78
C LEU A 454 27.13 -6.06 -1.12
N GLU A 455 27.66 -4.82 -1.05
CA GLU A 455 29.10 -4.55 -1.22
C GLU A 455 29.98 -5.36 -0.25
N GLU A 456 29.43 -5.96 0.83
CA GLU A 456 30.17 -6.84 1.75
C GLU A 456 30.46 -8.20 1.14
N LEU A 457 29.70 -8.61 0.13
CA LEU A 457 29.96 -9.84 -0.63
C LEU A 457 31.31 -9.79 -1.33
N ASP A 458 31.82 -8.60 -1.64
CA ASP A 458 33.18 -8.41 -2.18
C ASP A 458 34.28 -8.81 -1.19
N ASP A 459 33.99 -8.98 0.10
CA ASP A 459 34.94 -9.50 1.08
C ASP A 459 34.90 -11.02 1.25
N ALA A 460 33.88 -11.69 0.69
CA ALA A 460 33.74 -13.13 0.81
C ALA A 460 34.77 -13.87 -0.05
N HIS A 461 35.40 -14.88 0.51
CA HIS A 461 36.25 -15.83 -0.23
C HIS A 461 35.36 -16.89 -0.90
N LEU A 462 34.24 -17.25 -0.25
CA LEU A 462 33.25 -18.18 -0.79
C LEU A 462 31.84 -17.61 -0.67
N LEU A 463 31.07 -17.68 -1.76
CA LEU A 463 29.63 -17.40 -1.77
C LEU A 463 28.85 -18.72 -1.66
N LEU A 464 28.12 -18.89 -0.56
CA LEU A 464 27.16 -20.00 -0.39
C LEU A 464 25.82 -19.59 -0.97
N HIS A 465 25.51 -20.06 -2.17
CA HIS A 465 24.25 -19.75 -2.84
C HIS A 465 23.15 -20.75 -2.43
N LEU A 466 22.34 -20.35 -1.46
CA LEU A 466 21.26 -21.16 -0.92
C LEU A 466 19.98 -21.02 -1.75
N VAL A 467 19.54 -22.13 -2.34
CA VAL A 467 18.41 -22.22 -3.26
C VAL A 467 17.32 -23.10 -2.65
N ASP A 468 16.08 -22.61 -2.60
CA ASP A 468 14.93 -23.45 -2.23
C ASP A 468 14.57 -24.35 -3.41
N ILE A 469 14.94 -25.64 -3.33
CA ILE A 469 14.71 -26.58 -4.44
C ILE A 469 13.22 -26.93 -4.58
N SER A 470 12.39 -26.69 -3.55
CA SER A 470 10.95 -26.99 -3.59
C SER A 470 10.16 -25.99 -4.42
N SER A 471 10.80 -24.88 -4.82
CA SER A 471 10.21 -23.88 -5.70
C SER A 471 10.22 -24.36 -7.16
N PRO A 472 9.09 -24.29 -7.88
CA PRO A 472 9.05 -24.60 -9.32
C PRO A 472 10.03 -23.75 -10.13
N ASP A 473 10.17 -22.47 -9.77
CA ASP A 473 11.02 -21.47 -10.44
C ASP A 473 12.48 -21.45 -9.95
N PHE A 474 12.99 -22.52 -9.32
CA PHE A 474 14.33 -22.48 -8.72
C PHE A 474 15.44 -22.18 -9.75
N GLU A 475 15.34 -22.68 -10.99
CA GLU A 475 16.31 -22.39 -12.06
C GLU A 475 16.30 -20.90 -12.45
N GLU A 476 15.11 -20.30 -12.59
CA GLU A 476 14.98 -18.85 -12.86
C GLU A 476 15.60 -18.02 -11.74
N ARG A 477 15.37 -18.42 -10.48
CA ARG A 477 15.95 -17.75 -9.32
C ARG A 477 17.48 -17.88 -9.30
N ILE A 478 18.04 -19.00 -9.74
CA ILE A 478 19.50 -19.14 -9.87
C ILE A 478 20.05 -18.13 -10.87
N HIS A 479 19.45 -18.05 -12.06
CA HIS A 479 19.88 -17.11 -13.10
C HIS A 479 19.73 -15.65 -12.69
N ALA A 480 18.64 -15.30 -12.00
CA ALA A 480 18.45 -13.94 -11.49
C ALA A 480 19.53 -13.54 -10.46
N VAL A 481 19.98 -14.46 -9.60
CA VAL A 481 21.11 -14.20 -8.71
C VAL A 481 22.41 -14.04 -9.49
N GLU A 482 22.62 -14.81 -10.57
CA GLU A 482 23.78 -14.67 -11.44
C GLU A 482 23.85 -13.29 -12.10
N ASP A 483 22.73 -12.79 -12.62
CA ASP A 483 22.65 -11.46 -13.23
C ASP A 483 22.94 -10.34 -12.21
N ILE A 484 22.46 -10.49 -10.97
CA ILE A 484 22.74 -9.54 -9.90
C ILE A 484 24.23 -9.58 -9.51
N LEU A 485 24.82 -10.76 -9.38
CA LEU A 485 26.25 -10.91 -9.09
C LEU A 485 27.12 -10.36 -10.23
N ALA A 486 26.72 -10.53 -11.48
CA ALA A 486 27.39 -9.93 -12.64
C ALA A 486 27.32 -8.40 -12.58
N THR A 487 26.16 -7.83 -12.24
CA THR A 487 25.98 -6.37 -12.05
C THR A 487 26.86 -5.82 -10.92
N LEU A 488 27.15 -6.64 -9.91
CA LEU A 488 28.05 -6.32 -8.79
C LEU A 488 29.54 -6.52 -9.11
N ASN A 489 29.89 -6.99 -10.31
CA ASN A 489 31.24 -7.46 -10.66
C ASN A 489 31.76 -8.61 -9.78
N LEU A 490 30.85 -9.42 -9.23
CA LEU A 490 31.15 -10.57 -8.37
C LEU A 490 31.03 -11.92 -9.10
N GLY A 491 30.81 -11.92 -10.42
CA GLY A 491 30.60 -13.13 -11.22
C GLY A 491 31.78 -14.11 -11.25
N GLN A 492 33.00 -13.65 -10.93
CA GLN A 492 34.20 -14.49 -10.87
C GLN A 492 34.46 -15.08 -9.48
N LYS A 493 33.67 -14.72 -8.47
CA LYS A 493 33.88 -15.24 -7.11
C LYS A 493 33.54 -16.71 -7.01
N GLU A 494 34.31 -17.42 -6.19
CA GLU A 494 34.06 -18.83 -5.92
C GLU A 494 32.69 -19.00 -5.26
N ARG A 495 31.93 -19.97 -5.78
CA ARG A 495 30.52 -20.16 -5.41
C ARG A 495 30.21 -21.62 -5.22
N LEU A 496 29.49 -21.92 -4.14
CA LEU A 496 28.91 -23.23 -3.87
C LEU A 496 27.39 -23.10 -3.85
N ILE A 497 26.72 -23.77 -4.80
CA ILE A 497 25.25 -23.86 -4.81
C ILE A 497 24.83 -24.90 -3.77
N VAL A 498 23.87 -24.52 -2.94
CA VAL A 498 23.35 -25.34 -1.85
C VAL A 498 21.83 -25.44 -2.01
N PHE A 499 21.33 -26.63 -2.34
CA PHE A 499 19.89 -26.88 -2.42
C PHE A 499 19.34 -27.12 -1.02
N ASN A 500 18.42 -26.29 -0.58
CA ASN A 500 17.77 -26.37 0.73
C ASN A 500 16.31 -26.81 0.61
N LYS A 501 15.74 -27.29 1.72
CA LYS A 501 14.38 -27.81 1.84
C LYS A 501 14.14 -29.12 1.07
N ILE A 502 15.17 -29.98 0.99
CA ILE A 502 15.03 -31.32 0.39
C ILE A 502 14.02 -32.23 1.09
N ASP A 503 13.62 -31.89 2.32
CA ASP A 503 12.54 -32.56 3.04
C ASP A 503 11.17 -32.43 2.35
N LYS A 504 11.04 -31.55 1.35
CA LYS A 504 9.84 -31.36 0.54
C LYS A 504 9.87 -32.05 -0.83
N ILE A 505 10.93 -32.79 -1.17
CA ILE A 505 11.15 -33.34 -2.52
C ILE A 505 11.41 -34.84 -2.48
N GLU A 506 10.99 -35.55 -3.53
CA GLU A 506 11.27 -36.97 -3.74
C GLU A 506 12.73 -37.23 -4.18
N GLY A 507 13.36 -38.26 -3.61
CA GLY A 507 14.82 -38.47 -3.70
C GLY A 507 15.39 -38.83 -5.08
N SER A 508 14.57 -39.24 -6.06
CA SER A 508 15.03 -39.60 -7.41
C SER A 508 15.44 -38.38 -8.25
N PHE A 509 14.80 -37.23 -8.02
CA PHE A 509 15.05 -35.96 -8.71
C PHE A 509 16.35 -35.27 -8.25
N LEU A 510 16.70 -35.43 -6.98
CA LEU A 510 17.80 -34.70 -6.35
C LEU A 510 19.18 -35.04 -6.94
N LYS A 511 19.50 -36.32 -7.15
CA LYS A 511 20.84 -36.73 -7.64
C LYS A 511 21.18 -36.12 -9.00
N HIS A 512 20.23 -36.13 -9.93
CA HIS A 512 20.45 -35.61 -11.27
C HIS A 512 20.75 -34.11 -11.27
N ILE A 513 20.07 -33.36 -10.40
CA ILE A 513 20.21 -31.91 -10.32
C ILE A 513 21.44 -31.51 -9.50
N GLU A 514 21.78 -32.26 -8.45
CA GLU A 514 23.05 -32.10 -7.72
C GLU A 514 24.24 -32.19 -8.68
N ASP A 515 24.27 -33.19 -9.55
CA ASP A 515 25.35 -33.38 -10.52
C ASP A 515 25.38 -32.27 -11.57
N ARG A 516 24.21 -31.87 -12.09
CA ARG A 516 24.09 -30.79 -13.10
C ARG A 516 24.65 -29.45 -12.61
N TYR A 517 24.35 -29.08 -11.36
CA TYR A 517 24.76 -27.80 -10.78
C TYR A 517 25.99 -27.89 -9.88
N LYS A 518 26.60 -29.08 -9.73
CA LYS A 518 27.67 -29.37 -8.78
C LYS A 518 27.33 -28.85 -7.38
N ALA A 519 26.09 -29.09 -6.96
CA ALA A 519 25.50 -28.52 -5.77
C ALA A 519 25.51 -29.51 -4.59
N VAL A 520 25.33 -28.99 -3.38
CA VAL A 520 25.13 -29.81 -2.17
C VAL A 520 23.70 -29.68 -1.69
N SER A 521 23.00 -30.80 -1.50
CA SER A 521 21.66 -30.76 -0.92
C SER A 521 21.64 -30.90 0.59
N ILE A 522 20.82 -30.07 1.23
CA ILE A 522 20.59 -30.05 2.68
C ILE A 522 19.11 -29.84 3.02
N SER A 523 18.74 -30.19 4.25
CA SER A 523 17.59 -29.58 4.92
C SER A 523 18.08 -28.89 6.18
N SER A 524 18.07 -27.55 6.19
CA SER A 524 18.41 -26.79 7.40
C SER A 524 17.44 -27.09 8.56
N LEU A 525 16.18 -27.44 8.25
CA LEU A 525 15.15 -27.74 9.24
C LEU A 525 15.35 -29.12 9.88
N LYS A 526 15.58 -30.15 9.06
CA LYS A 526 15.79 -31.53 9.53
C LYS A 526 17.25 -31.82 9.91
N LYS A 527 18.16 -30.86 9.69
CA LYS A 527 19.60 -30.98 9.91
C LYS A 527 20.26 -32.10 9.10
N THR A 528 19.71 -32.40 7.93
CA THR A 528 20.24 -33.43 7.04
C THR A 528 21.21 -32.81 6.02
N GLY A 529 22.30 -33.50 5.71
CA GLY A 529 23.28 -33.06 4.71
C GLY A 529 24.28 -32.00 5.18
N ILE A 530 24.23 -31.56 6.44
CA ILE A 530 25.08 -30.49 6.97
C ILE A 530 26.55 -30.87 6.99
N ASP A 531 26.89 -32.12 7.34
CA ASP A 531 28.27 -32.59 7.35
C ASP A 531 28.89 -32.57 5.94
N ARG A 532 28.08 -32.90 4.92
CA ARG A 532 28.49 -32.79 3.50
C ARG A 532 28.71 -31.34 3.08
N LEU A 533 27.84 -30.43 3.52
CA LEU A 533 27.99 -29.00 3.27
C LEU A 533 29.29 -28.46 3.88
N ILE A 534 29.57 -28.83 5.13
CA ILE A 534 30.81 -28.43 5.80
C ILE A 534 32.00 -28.94 4.98
N GLY A 535 32.06 -30.24 4.68
CA GLY A 535 33.15 -30.83 3.87
C GLY A 535 33.32 -30.17 2.49
N ALA A 536 32.23 -29.78 1.82
CA ALA A 536 32.30 -29.06 0.55
C ALA A 536 32.85 -27.64 0.71
N ILE A 537 32.48 -26.92 1.78
CA ILE A 537 33.08 -25.63 2.12
C ILE A 537 34.58 -25.79 2.37
N GLU A 538 35.00 -26.87 3.03
CA GLU A 538 36.41 -27.14 3.31
C GLU A 538 37.24 -27.26 2.05
N ILE A 539 36.78 -28.10 1.12
CA ILE A 539 37.44 -28.33 -0.16
C ILE A 539 37.57 -27.01 -0.93
N LYS A 540 36.50 -26.20 -0.95
CA LYS A 540 36.49 -24.93 -1.69
C LYS A 540 37.41 -23.87 -1.09
N LEU A 541 37.45 -23.73 0.24
CA LEU A 541 38.34 -22.77 0.89
C LEU A 541 39.81 -23.20 0.82
N ALA A 542 40.11 -24.49 0.80
CA ALA A 542 41.48 -24.99 0.68
C ALA A 542 42.12 -24.72 -0.69
N HIS A 543 41.32 -24.62 -1.76
CA HIS A 543 41.80 -24.29 -3.11
C HIS A 543 42.17 -22.81 -3.28
N ASP A 544 41.76 -21.94 -2.35
CA ASP A 544 42.03 -20.49 -2.38
C ASP A 544 43.34 -20.13 -1.65
N GLU A 545 43.95 -21.09 -0.91
CA GLU A 545 45.26 -20.95 -0.22
C GLU A 545 46.46 -21.33 -1.13
N THR A 546 46.23 -21.80 -2.37
CA THR A 546 47.25 -22.15 -3.39
C THR A 546 47.18 -21.24 -4.60
#